data_AF-A0A1F6EI21-F1
#
_entry.id   AF-A0A1F6EI21-F1
#
_cell.length_a   1.000
_cell.length_b   1.000
_cell.length_c   1.000
_cell.angle_alpha   90.00
_cell.angle_beta   90.00
_cell.angle_gamma   90.00
#
_symmetry.space_group_name_H-M   'P 1'
#
loop_
_entity.id
_entity.type
_entity.pdbx_description
1 polymer ?
#
loop_
_entity_poly.entity_id
_entity_poly.type
_entity_poly.pdbx_seq_one_letter_code
_entity_poly.pdbx_strand_id
1 'polypeptide(L)'
;MKATHQTQEVFVGGVGIGGEHPVRIQSMTNTETSNAAETIKQVRALARAGSELIRLTVNTPEAAKAVPHIKEHLLKEGITNPLIGDFHFNGHLLLVDYPDCAAALDKYRINPGTIHGGKLRDRRFQKMIEAAIRHKKPVRIGVNWGSLDRGLLAELMDENAKSKEPKSDKVVLCDAMVKSVLESSLLAEHYGLPADRIIVSAKTSAIDDLIFVNREIARCSTYPIHLGLTEAGLGIKGVVVSTVALTLLLQEGIGNTIRVSLTPGPGGLRTDEVRVCQEVLQALGLRKFAPAISACPGCGRTTSTFFVELAAKVDGHIRKRMPTWKTQYPGVENLRIAVMGCVVNGPGESKHADIGISLPGTNEAPRAPVYVDGAHFATLSGPTIAEDFCAIIEKYIAANPAPLMTDDLNQRMRGMKGAG
;
A
#
# COMPACT_ATOMS: atom_id res chain seq x y z
N MET A 1 7.32 18.65 1.69
CA MET A 1 7.26 17.61 0.63
C MET A 1 7.50 18.28 -0.70
N LYS A 2 8.18 17.61 -1.64
CA LYS A 2 8.22 18.05 -3.04
C LYS A 2 6.81 17.96 -3.65
N ALA A 3 6.56 18.70 -4.73
CA ALA A 3 5.33 18.55 -5.49
C ALA A 3 5.18 17.11 -6.01
N THR A 4 3.97 16.56 -5.95
CA THR A 4 3.67 15.21 -6.47
C THR A 4 4.03 15.14 -7.95
N HIS A 5 4.65 14.03 -8.36
CA HIS A 5 4.90 13.78 -9.78
C HIS A 5 3.57 13.72 -10.53
N GLN A 6 3.41 14.59 -11.53
CA GLN A 6 2.19 14.71 -12.32
C GLN A 6 2.06 13.51 -13.26
N THR A 7 0.94 12.79 -13.13
CA THR A 7 0.69 11.53 -13.85
C THR A 7 -0.70 11.51 -14.44
N GLN A 8 -0.90 10.69 -15.47
CA GLN A 8 -2.22 10.35 -15.99
C GLN A 8 -3.11 9.77 -14.89
N GLU A 9 -4.43 9.92 -15.03
CA GLU A 9 -5.39 9.28 -14.14
C GLU A 9 -5.83 7.94 -14.72
N VAL A 10 -5.66 6.86 -13.95
CA VAL A 10 -6.07 5.51 -14.33
C VAL A 10 -7.07 4.97 -13.33
N PHE A 11 -8.27 4.61 -13.80
CA PHE A 11 -9.30 3.99 -12.98
C PHE A 11 -9.23 2.45 -13.05
N VAL A 12 -9.17 1.81 -11.89
CA VAL A 12 -9.20 0.35 -11.75
C VAL A 12 -10.43 -0.03 -10.93
N GLY A 13 -11.46 -0.58 -11.58
CA GLY A 13 -12.71 -0.94 -10.89
C GLY A 13 -13.35 0.21 -10.10
N GLY A 14 -13.23 1.45 -10.59
CA GLY A 14 -13.70 2.66 -9.91
C GLY A 14 -12.70 3.32 -8.96
N VAL A 15 -11.57 2.68 -8.65
CA VAL A 15 -10.51 3.26 -7.83
C VAL A 15 -9.53 4.04 -8.70
N GLY A 16 -9.48 5.36 -8.54
CA GLY A 16 -8.53 6.24 -9.23
C GLY A 16 -7.10 6.12 -8.70
N ILE A 17 -6.12 6.03 -9.60
CA ILE A 17 -4.67 5.97 -9.37
C ILE A 17 -4.01 6.99 -10.30
N GLY A 18 -3.11 7.83 -9.76
CA GLY A 18 -2.47 8.90 -10.55
C GLY A 18 -3.19 10.24 -10.39
N GLY A 19 -2.74 11.25 -11.13
CA GLY A 19 -3.24 12.63 -11.01
C GLY A 19 -3.25 13.11 -9.56
N GLU A 20 -4.39 13.65 -9.12
CA GLU A 20 -4.59 14.19 -7.77
C GLU A 20 -5.15 13.13 -6.78
N HIS A 21 -5.22 11.86 -7.18
CA HIS A 21 -5.72 10.81 -6.31
C HIS A 21 -4.74 10.43 -5.20
N PRO A 22 -5.23 10.04 -4.01
CA PRO A 22 -4.38 9.57 -2.92
C PRO A 22 -3.60 8.31 -3.31
N VAL A 23 -2.37 8.17 -2.78
CA VAL A 23 -1.56 6.96 -2.98
C VAL A 23 -2.34 5.73 -2.50
N ARG A 24 -2.59 4.78 -3.41
CA ARG A 24 -3.44 3.60 -3.15
C ARG A 24 -2.67 2.41 -2.59
N ILE A 25 -3.27 1.71 -1.63
CA ILE A 25 -2.70 0.48 -1.07
C ILE A 25 -3.16 -0.74 -1.87
N GLN A 26 -2.20 -1.55 -2.31
CA GLN A 26 -2.46 -2.84 -2.96
C GLN A 26 -1.80 -3.99 -2.20
N SER A 27 -2.44 -5.14 -2.28
CA SER A 27 -1.91 -6.41 -1.77
C SER A 27 -1.98 -7.50 -2.83
N MET A 28 -1.50 -8.69 -2.49
CA MET A 28 -1.67 -9.88 -3.33
C MET A 28 -2.04 -11.08 -2.48
N THR A 29 -2.89 -11.96 -2.98
CA THR A 29 -3.13 -13.26 -2.36
C THR A 29 -1.90 -14.17 -2.48
N ASN A 30 -1.82 -15.18 -1.62
CA ASN A 30 -0.87 -16.28 -1.72
C ASN A 30 -1.56 -17.66 -1.71
N THR A 31 -2.89 -17.70 -1.75
CA THR A 31 -3.66 -18.93 -1.97
C THR A 31 -3.60 -19.37 -3.43
N GLU A 32 -3.78 -20.66 -3.68
CA GLU A 32 -4.01 -21.16 -5.03
C GLU A 32 -5.35 -20.64 -5.54
N THR A 33 -5.33 -19.91 -6.65
CA THR A 33 -6.55 -19.24 -7.16
C THR A 33 -7.61 -20.23 -7.62
N SER A 34 -7.21 -21.44 -8.05
CA SER A 34 -8.13 -22.55 -8.33
C SER A 34 -8.94 -22.98 -7.10
N ASN A 35 -8.40 -22.80 -5.88
CA ASN A 35 -9.15 -22.92 -4.65
C ASN A 35 -9.91 -21.61 -4.37
N ALA A 36 -11.09 -21.50 -4.98
CA ALA A 36 -11.91 -20.30 -4.88
C ALA A 36 -12.32 -19.98 -3.44
N ALA A 37 -12.66 -20.98 -2.62
CA ALA A 37 -13.12 -20.78 -1.24
C ALA A 37 -12.03 -20.11 -0.37
N GLU A 38 -10.80 -20.64 -0.40
CA GLU A 38 -9.68 -20.06 0.35
C GLU A 38 -9.28 -18.69 -0.21
N THR A 39 -9.31 -18.52 -1.53
CA THR A 39 -9.00 -17.23 -2.16
C THR A 39 -10.03 -16.15 -1.79
N ILE A 40 -11.33 -16.46 -1.80
CA ILE A 40 -12.39 -15.56 -1.34
C ILE A 40 -12.15 -15.15 0.11
N LYS A 41 -11.87 -16.11 1.00
CA LYS A 41 -11.59 -15.85 2.42
C LYS A 41 -10.40 -14.91 2.60
N GLN A 42 -9.33 -15.11 1.84
CA GLN A 42 -8.15 -14.26 1.93
C GLN A 42 -8.36 -12.88 1.31
N VAL A 43 -9.05 -12.78 0.16
CA VAL A 43 -9.43 -11.49 -0.45
C VAL A 43 -10.28 -10.68 0.53
N ARG A 44 -11.25 -11.32 1.19
CA ARG A 44 -12.06 -10.70 2.25
C ARG A 44 -11.20 -10.18 3.40
N ALA A 45 -10.22 -10.97 3.87
CA ALA A 45 -9.31 -10.54 4.93
C ALA A 45 -8.46 -9.33 4.52
N LEU A 46 -7.93 -9.32 3.29
CA LEU A 46 -7.13 -8.23 2.73
C LEU A 46 -7.96 -6.96 2.53
N ALA A 47 -9.18 -7.08 2.02
CA ALA A 47 -10.12 -5.98 1.86
C ALA A 47 -10.46 -5.34 3.23
N ARG A 48 -10.81 -6.17 4.22
CA ARG A 48 -11.09 -5.72 5.59
C ARG A 48 -9.89 -5.08 6.29
N ALA A 49 -8.67 -5.54 5.98
CA ALA A 49 -7.45 -4.92 6.47
C ALA A 49 -7.17 -3.55 5.82
N GLY A 50 -7.87 -3.18 4.74
CA GLY A 50 -7.77 -1.90 4.07
C GLY A 50 -6.96 -1.93 2.76
N SER A 51 -6.76 -3.11 2.15
CA SER A 51 -6.25 -3.18 0.78
C SER A 51 -7.29 -2.62 -0.19
N GLU A 52 -6.94 -1.57 -0.93
CA GLU A 52 -7.86 -0.91 -1.86
C GLU A 52 -7.98 -1.72 -3.16
N LEU A 53 -6.91 -2.41 -3.59
CA LEU A 53 -6.95 -3.31 -4.76
C LEU A 53 -6.15 -4.60 -4.47
N ILE A 54 -6.68 -5.73 -4.92
CA ILE A 54 -6.18 -7.05 -4.52
C ILE A 54 -5.77 -7.84 -5.74
N ARG A 55 -4.49 -8.21 -5.80
CA ARG A 55 -3.94 -9.01 -6.89
C ARG A 55 -4.02 -10.50 -6.56
N LEU A 56 -4.27 -11.34 -7.57
CA LEU A 56 -4.24 -12.79 -7.48
C LEU A 56 -3.53 -13.38 -8.71
N THR A 57 -2.90 -14.53 -8.55
CA THR A 57 -2.19 -15.19 -9.65
C THR A 57 -3.19 -15.87 -10.59
N VAL A 58 -2.98 -15.74 -11.90
CA VAL A 58 -3.78 -16.46 -12.90
C VAL A 58 -2.81 -17.21 -13.80
N ASN A 59 -2.37 -18.37 -13.33
CA ASN A 59 -1.27 -19.15 -13.91
C ASN A 59 -1.72 -20.45 -14.59
N THR A 60 -2.96 -20.90 -14.37
CA THR A 60 -3.51 -22.11 -14.99
C THR A 60 -4.95 -21.90 -15.50
N PRO A 61 -5.45 -22.76 -16.41
CA PRO A 61 -6.86 -22.85 -16.76
C PRO A 61 -7.83 -22.88 -15.57
N GLU A 62 -7.52 -23.67 -14.54
CA GLU A 62 -8.36 -23.84 -13.36
C GLU A 62 -8.42 -22.55 -12.54
N ALA A 63 -7.28 -21.87 -12.39
CA ALA A 63 -7.24 -20.54 -11.78
C ALA A 63 -8.09 -19.54 -12.59
N ALA A 64 -7.97 -19.53 -13.92
CA ALA A 64 -8.77 -18.65 -14.77
C ALA A 64 -10.28 -18.92 -14.64
N LYS A 65 -10.70 -20.19 -14.64
CA LYS A 65 -12.10 -20.59 -14.44
C LYS A 65 -12.65 -20.19 -13.05
N ALA A 66 -11.80 -20.12 -12.04
CA ALA A 66 -12.22 -19.76 -10.68
C ALA A 66 -12.47 -18.25 -10.50
N VAL A 67 -11.80 -17.38 -11.28
CA VAL A 67 -11.86 -15.92 -11.10
C VAL A 67 -13.29 -15.35 -11.18
N PRO A 68 -14.15 -15.71 -12.16
CA PRO A 68 -15.52 -15.21 -12.22
C PRO A 68 -16.32 -15.56 -10.96
N HIS A 69 -16.19 -16.80 -10.47
CA HIS A 69 -16.86 -17.26 -9.26
C HIS A 69 -16.39 -16.50 -8.02
N ILE A 70 -15.07 -16.28 -7.89
CA ILE A 70 -14.48 -15.47 -6.81
C ILE A 70 -15.07 -14.05 -6.84
N LYS A 71 -15.07 -13.40 -8.01
CA LYS A 71 -15.59 -12.03 -8.17
C LYS A 71 -17.07 -11.95 -7.82
N GLU A 72 -17.89 -12.86 -8.35
CA GLU A 72 -19.33 -12.90 -8.10
C GLU A 72 -19.65 -13.07 -6.61
N HIS A 73 -18.96 -14.00 -5.94
CA HIS A 73 -19.17 -14.24 -4.51
C HIS A 73 -18.81 -13.01 -3.66
N LEU A 74 -17.68 -12.37 -3.93
CA LEU A 74 -17.26 -11.15 -3.23
C LEU A 74 -18.27 -10.01 -3.42
N LEU A 75 -18.79 -9.84 -4.64
CA LEU A 75 -19.81 -8.82 -4.93
C LEU A 75 -21.12 -9.08 -4.16
N LYS A 76 -21.56 -10.34 -4.03
CA LYS A 76 -22.73 -10.70 -3.21
C LYS A 76 -22.56 -10.35 -1.74
N GLU A 77 -21.32 -10.30 -1.24
CA GLU A 77 -20.99 -9.86 0.12
C GLU A 77 -20.74 -8.35 0.24
N GLY A 78 -20.92 -7.58 -0.83
CA GLY A 78 -20.64 -6.14 -0.86
C GLY A 78 -19.14 -5.80 -0.89
N ILE A 79 -18.26 -6.77 -1.15
CA ILE A 79 -16.82 -6.56 -1.29
C ILE A 79 -16.53 -6.21 -2.76
N THR A 80 -16.45 -4.91 -3.04
CA THR A 80 -16.30 -4.36 -4.40
C THR A 80 -14.86 -4.08 -4.80
N ASN A 81 -13.88 -4.39 -3.94
CA ASN A 81 -12.46 -4.16 -4.20
C ASN A 81 -12.04 -4.72 -5.58
N PRO A 82 -11.28 -3.95 -6.39
CA PRO A 82 -10.84 -4.40 -7.69
C PRO A 82 -9.88 -5.61 -7.60
N LEU A 83 -10.12 -6.60 -8.45
CA LEU A 83 -9.29 -7.80 -8.60
C LEU A 83 -8.31 -7.63 -9.76
N ILE A 84 -7.03 -7.90 -9.51
CA ILE A 84 -5.96 -7.74 -10.50
C ILE A 84 -5.41 -9.13 -10.84
N GLY A 85 -5.42 -9.51 -12.12
CA GLY A 85 -4.84 -10.77 -12.57
C GLY A 85 -3.34 -10.63 -12.80
N ASP A 86 -2.52 -11.46 -12.14
CA ASP A 86 -1.08 -11.54 -12.37
C ASP A 86 -0.74 -12.65 -13.37
N PHE A 87 -0.27 -12.25 -14.56
CA PHE A 87 0.01 -13.17 -15.66
C PHE A 87 1.52 -13.24 -15.95
N HIS A 88 2.01 -14.46 -16.14
CA HIS A 88 3.38 -14.75 -16.56
C HIS A 88 3.36 -15.89 -17.58
N PHE A 89 4.20 -15.82 -18.62
CA PHE A 89 4.36 -16.84 -19.66
C PHE A 89 3.13 -17.13 -20.55
N ASN A 90 1.99 -17.51 -19.98
CA ASN A 90 0.79 -18.00 -20.66
C ASN A 90 -0.41 -17.04 -20.62
N GLY A 91 -0.25 -15.80 -20.15
CA GLY A 91 -1.34 -14.82 -20.06
C GLY A 91 -2.07 -14.55 -21.39
N HIS A 92 -1.33 -14.56 -22.50
CA HIS A 92 -1.86 -14.41 -23.86
C HIS A 92 -2.78 -15.57 -24.31
N LEU A 93 -2.67 -16.75 -23.68
CA LEU A 93 -3.60 -17.85 -23.87
C LEU A 93 -4.77 -17.71 -22.90
N LEU A 94 -4.48 -17.53 -21.61
CA LEU A 94 -5.52 -17.48 -20.58
C LEU A 94 -6.53 -16.34 -20.79
N LEU A 95 -6.09 -15.17 -21.23
CA LEU A 95 -6.99 -14.05 -21.52
C LEU A 95 -7.85 -14.25 -22.79
N VAL A 96 -7.41 -15.10 -23.71
CA VAL A 96 -8.12 -15.40 -24.96
C VAL A 96 -9.09 -16.57 -24.76
N ASP A 97 -8.60 -17.64 -24.14
CA ASP A 97 -9.32 -18.90 -23.98
C ASP A 97 -10.35 -18.84 -22.83
N TYR A 98 -10.19 -17.91 -21.88
CA TYR A 98 -11.09 -17.70 -20.75
C TYR A 98 -11.61 -16.25 -20.71
N PRO A 99 -12.50 -15.86 -21.65
CA PRO A 99 -13.01 -14.49 -21.75
C PRO A 99 -13.78 -14.04 -20.50
N ASP A 100 -14.44 -14.96 -19.78
CA ASP A 100 -15.13 -14.64 -18.52
C ASP A 100 -14.14 -14.22 -17.43
N CYS A 101 -12.96 -14.85 -17.36
CA CYS A 101 -11.88 -14.44 -16.46
C CYS A 101 -11.39 -13.04 -16.84
N ALA A 102 -11.12 -12.82 -18.13
CA ALA A 102 -10.68 -11.52 -18.64
C ALA A 102 -11.70 -10.41 -18.33
N ALA A 103 -13.00 -10.69 -18.47
CA ALA A 103 -14.07 -9.75 -18.16
C ALA A 103 -14.24 -9.50 -16.65
N ALA A 104 -14.10 -10.52 -15.80
CA ALA A 104 -14.29 -10.44 -14.36
C ALA A 104 -13.18 -9.68 -13.61
N LEU A 105 -11.95 -9.71 -14.14
CA LEU A 105 -10.82 -8.94 -13.59
C LEU A 105 -10.97 -7.44 -13.86
N ASP A 106 -10.45 -6.61 -12.97
CA ASP A 106 -10.51 -5.14 -13.07
C ASP A 106 -9.23 -4.52 -13.64
N LYS A 107 -8.13 -5.28 -13.68
CA LYS A 107 -6.84 -4.89 -14.28
C LYS A 107 -6.00 -6.12 -14.59
N TYR A 108 -5.16 -6.05 -15.62
CA TYR A 108 -4.16 -7.08 -15.91
C TYR A 108 -2.76 -6.62 -15.54
N ARG A 109 -1.95 -7.48 -14.91
CA ARG A 109 -0.51 -7.26 -14.78
C ARG A 109 0.19 -8.09 -15.84
N ILE A 110 0.94 -7.41 -16.70
CA ILE A 110 1.81 -8.01 -17.71
C ILE A 110 3.27 -7.76 -17.37
N ASN A 111 4.12 -8.78 -17.50
CA ASN A 111 5.56 -8.67 -17.33
C ASN A 111 6.27 -8.97 -18.66
N PRO A 112 6.79 -7.93 -19.35
CA PRO A 112 7.43 -8.08 -20.67
C PRO A 112 8.51 -9.16 -20.71
N GLY A 113 9.36 -9.25 -19.69
CA GLY A 113 10.48 -10.20 -19.67
C GLY A 113 10.08 -11.67 -19.42
N THR A 114 8.83 -11.95 -19.06
CA THR A 114 8.29 -13.34 -19.01
C THR A 114 7.55 -13.75 -20.28
N ILE A 115 7.52 -12.89 -21.28
CA ILE A 115 7.00 -13.21 -22.60
C ILE A 115 8.21 -13.67 -23.43
N HIS A 116 8.29 -14.98 -23.73
CA HIS A 116 9.44 -15.55 -24.43
C HIS A 116 9.81 -14.77 -25.72
N GLY A 117 11.11 -14.55 -25.93
CA GLY A 117 11.68 -13.55 -26.85
C GLY A 117 11.44 -13.73 -28.36
N GLY A 118 11.88 -12.72 -29.12
CA GLY A 118 11.78 -12.62 -30.58
C GLY A 118 10.40 -12.16 -31.09
N LYS A 119 10.10 -12.37 -32.38
CA LYS A 119 8.80 -11.98 -32.99
C LYS A 119 7.57 -12.57 -32.27
N LEU A 120 7.75 -13.71 -31.60
CA LEU A 120 6.71 -14.34 -30.78
C LEU A 120 6.38 -13.52 -29.52
N ARG A 121 7.35 -12.76 -28.98
CA ARG A 121 7.16 -11.87 -27.83
C ARG A 121 6.13 -10.81 -28.15
N ASP A 122 6.35 -10.07 -29.23
CA ASP A 122 5.52 -8.93 -29.58
C ASP A 122 4.09 -9.38 -29.93
N ARG A 123 3.93 -10.51 -30.64
CA ARG A 123 2.61 -11.09 -30.90
C ARG A 123 1.87 -11.54 -29.64
N ARG A 124 2.58 -12.12 -28.66
CA ARG A 124 1.98 -12.53 -27.38
C ARG A 124 1.62 -11.34 -26.51
N PHE A 125 2.48 -10.32 -26.47
CA PHE A 125 2.21 -9.05 -25.81
C PHE A 125 0.99 -8.37 -26.43
N GLN A 126 0.97 -8.23 -27.77
CA GLN A 126 -0.14 -7.69 -28.54
C GLN A 126 -1.46 -8.37 -28.17
N LYS A 127 -1.53 -9.71 -28.17
CA LYS A 127 -2.75 -10.46 -27.78
C LYS A 127 -3.29 -10.07 -26.40
N MET A 128 -2.41 -9.86 -25.42
CA MET A 128 -2.83 -9.45 -24.08
C MET A 128 -3.33 -8.00 -24.05
N ILE A 129 -2.70 -7.11 -24.83
CA ILE A 129 -3.15 -5.72 -24.98
C ILE A 129 -4.49 -5.66 -25.72
N GLU A 130 -4.68 -6.44 -26.78
CA GLU A 130 -5.96 -6.56 -27.50
C GLU A 130 -7.08 -7.08 -26.58
N ALA A 131 -6.78 -8.04 -25.69
CA ALA A 131 -7.73 -8.48 -24.68
C ALA A 131 -8.08 -7.33 -23.71
N ALA A 132 -7.09 -6.55 -23.26
CA ALA A 132 -7.31 -5.39 -22.40
C ALA A 132 -8.19 -4.33 -23.08
N ILE A 133 -7.95 -4.04 -24.36
CA ILE A 133 -8.77 -3.12 -25.16
C ILE A 133 -10.20 -3.65 -25.28
N ARG A 134 -10.36 -4.93 -25.68
CA ARG A 134 -11.68 -5.57 -25.84
C ARG A 134 -12.51 -5.51 -24.57
N HIS A 135 -11.90 -5.80 -23.43
CA HIS A 135 -12.58 -5.81 -22.13
C HIS A 135 -12.52 -4.46 -21.39
N LYS A 136 -11.97 -3.41 -22.03
CA LYS A 136 -11.80 -2.07 -21.48
C LYS A 136 -11.12 -2.09 -20.10
N LYS A 137 -10.04 -2.85 -19.97
CA LYS A 137 -9.29 -3.01 -18.72
C LYS A 137 -7.98 -2.21 -18.76
N PRO A 138 -7.61 -1.52 -17.67
CA PRO A 138 -6.25 -1.01 -17.53
C PRO A 138 -5.24 -2.16 -17.41
N VAL A 139 -3.99 -1.85 -17.74
CA VAL A 139 -2.86 -2.77 -17.69
C VAL A 139 -1.76 -2.17 -16.82
N ARG A 140 -1.19 -2.99 -15.94
CA ARG A 140 0.12 -2.70 -15.34
C ARG A 140 1.22 -3.40 -16.12
N ILE A 141 2.11 -2.63 -16.73
CA ILE A 141 3.34 -3.13 -17.35
C ILE A 141 4.43 -3.10 -16.28
N GLY A 142 4.81 -4.29 -15.80
CA GLY A 142 5.62 -4.42 -14.61
C GLY A 142 6.84 -5.31 -14.78
N VAL A 143 8.03 -4.70 -14.81
CA VAL A 143 9.32 -5.37 -14.92
C VAL A 143 9.90 -5.64 -13.53
N ASN A 144 10.41 -6.85 -13.33
CA ASN A 144 11.21 -7.21 -12.17
C ASN A 144 12.61 -7.56 -12.65
N TRP A 145 13.66 -7.16 -11.91
CA TRP A 145 15.06 -7.42 -12.29
C TRP A 145 15.34 -8.92 -12.53
N GLY A 146 14.82 -9.80 -11.66
CA GLY A 146 14.99 -11.26 -11.77
C GLY A 146 14.31 -11.91 -12.97
N SER A 147 13.47 -11.16 -13.71
CA SER A 147 12.81 -11.63 -14.92
C SER A 147 12.98 -10.62 -16.07
N LEU A 148 14.08 -9.88 -16.09
CA LEU A 148 14.39 -8.96 -17.17
C LEU A 148 14.63 -9.72 -18.48
N ASP A 149 14.27 -9.11 -19.61
CA ASP A 149 14.56 -9.66 -20.94
C ASP A 149 16.07 -9.77 -21.15
N ARG A 150 16.56 -11.01 -21.25
CA ARG A 150 17.99 -11.30 -21.42
C ARG A 150 18.54 -10.78 -22.74
N GLY A 151 17.71 -10.72 -23.80
CA GLY A 151 18.12 -10.20 -25.10
C GLY A 151 18.37 -8.70 -25.04
N LEU A 152 17.45 -7.96 -24.42
CA LEU A 152 17.59 -6.52 -24.20
C LEU A 152 18.82 -6.20 -23.33
N LEU A 153 19.04 -6.96 -22.26
CA LEU A 153 20.21 -6.77 -21.41
C LEU A 153 21.52 -7.01 -22.19
N ALA A 154 21.59 -8.09 -22.97
CA ALA A 154 22.78 -8.39 -23.78
C ALA A 154 23.07 -7.28 -24.81
N GLU A 155 22.04 -6.79 -25.51
CA GLU A 155 22.16 -5.67 -26.44
C GLU A 155 22.75 -4.43 -25.75
N LEU A 156 22.20 -4.05 -24.60
CA LEU A 156 22.68 -2.88 -23.85
C LEU A 156 24.08 -3.08 -23.27
N MET A 157 24.46 -4.29 -22.89
CA MET A 157 25.82 -4.61 -22.46
C MET A 157 26.81 -4.48 -23.62
N ASP A 158 26.45 -4.98 -24.80
CA ASP A 158 27.28 -4.87 -26.01
C ASP A 158 27.42 -3.40 -26.48
N GLU A 159 26.36 -2.61 -26.37
CA GLU A 159 26.39 -1.16 -26.63
C GLU A 159 27.28 -0.43 -25.61
N ASN A 160 27.13 -0.75 -24.32
CA ASN A 160 27.93 -0.15 -23.25
C ASN A 160 29.42 -0.48 -23.39
N ALA A 161 29.77 -1.70 -23.80
CA ALA A 161 31.15 -2.11 -24.04
C ALA A 161 31.83 -1.35 -25.19
N LYS A 162 31.05 -0.80 -26.13
CA LYS A 162 31.52 0.03 -27.25
C LYS A 162 31.54 1.53 -26.90
N SER A 163 31.02 1.93 -25.74
CA SER A 163 30.99 3.32 -25.29
C SER A 163 32.40 3.84 -24.96
N LYS A 164 32.63 5.14 -25.15
CA LYS A 164 33.87 5.81 -24.72
C LYS A 164 34.04 5.79 -23.20
N GLU A 165 32.93 5.80 -22.47
CA GLU A 165 32.88 5.73 -21.01
C GLU A 165 31.87 4.65 -20.62
N PRO A 166 32.29 3.37 -20.56
CA PRO A 166 31.41 2.29 -20.16
C PRO A 166 30.90 2.48 -18.74
N LYS A 167 29.59 2.35 -18.55
CA LYS A 167 28.95 2.31 -17.23
C LYS A 167 29.21 0.95 -16.58
N SER A 168 29.04 0.88 -15.26
CA SER A 168 29.05 -0.41 -14.56
C SER A 168 27.85 -1.27 -14.96
N ASP A 169 28.01 -2.60 -14.93
CA ASP A 169 26.96 -3.58 -15.24
C ASP A 169 25.65 -3.31 -14.48
N LYS A 170 25.77 -2.86 -13.23
CA LYS A 170 24.64 -2.52 -12.38
C LYS A 170 23.81 -1.35 -12.94
N VAL A 171 24.48 -0.34 -13.50
CA VAL A 171 23.80 0.81 -14.12
C VAL A 171 23.16 0.37 -15.45
N VAL A 172 23.85 -0.44 -16.25
CA VAL A 172 23.29 -1.00 -17.49
C VAL A 172 22.04 -1.84 -17.20
N LEU A 173 22.05 -2.63 -16.13
CA LEU A 173 20.88 -3.39 -15.67
C LEU A 173 19.70 -2.47 -15.33
N CYS A 174 19.95 -1.38 -14.61
CA CYS A 174 18.92 -0.41 -14.28
C CYS A 174 18.37 0.29 -15.53
N ASP A 175 19.25 0.71 -16.44
CA ASP A 175 18.87 1.31 -17.73
C ASP A 175 18.01 0.34 -18.55
N ALA A 176 18.36 -0.95 -18.57
CA ALA A 176 17.59 -2.00 -19.23
C ALA A 176 16.19 -2.17 -18.64
N MET A 177 16.04 -2.07 -17.32
CA MET A 177 14.73 -2.10 -16.66
C MET A 177 13.87 -0.89 -17.04
N VAL A 178 14.45 0.31 -17.05
CA VAL A 178 13.75 1.54 -17.47
C VAL A 178 13.32 1.43 -18.92
N LYS A 179 14.25 1.07 -19.83
CA LYS A 179 13.98 0.88 -21.26
C LYS A 179 12.87 -0.15 -21.48
N SER A 180 12.95 -1.32 -20.81
CA SER A 180 11.94 -2.38 -20.93
C SER A 180 10.53 -1.92 -20.55
N VAL A 181 10.39 -1.14 -19.47
CA VAL A 181 9.08 -0.60 -19.05
C VAL A 181 8.56 0.42 -20.05
N LEU A 182 9.38 1.40 -20.43
CA LEU A 182 8.95 2.51 -21.29
C LEU A 182 8.63 2.04 -22.71
N GLU A 183 9.50 1.24 -23.32
CA GLU A 183 9.27 0.71 -24.67
C GLU A 183 8.05 -0.21 -24.72
N SER A 184 7.85 -1.06 -23.70
CA SER A 184 6.65 -1.89 -23.63
C SER A 184 5.37 -1.07 -23.46
N SER A 185 5.45 0.08 -22.78
CA SER A 185 4.32 0.99 -22.59
C SER A 185 3.97 1.71 -23.89
N LEU A 186 4.97 2.24 -24.59
CA LEU A 186 4.79 2.82 -25.92
C LEU A 186 4.29 1.79 -26.94
N LEU A 187 4.74 0.53 -26.85
CA LEU A 187 4.24 -0.55 -27.69
C LEU A 187 2.77 -0.88 -27.40
N ALA A 188 2.34 -0.82 -26.13
CA ALA A 188 0.93 -0.99 -25.78
C ALA A 188 0.07 0.15 -26.36
N GLU A 189 0.55 1.39 -26.32
CA GLU A 189 -0.09 2.53 -26.97
C GLU A 189 -0.15 2.38 -28.48
N HIS A 190 0.92 1.90 -29.11
CA HIS A 190 0.95 1.60 -30.54
C HIS A 190 -0.13 0.59 -30.95
N TYR A 191 -0.43 -0.39 -30.09
CA TYR A 191 -1.53 -1.34 -30.30
C TYR A 191 -2.92 -0.78 -29.93
N GLY A 192 -3.00 0.48 -29.50
CA GLY A 192 -4.26 1.20 -29.27
C GLY A 192 -4.74 1.22 -27.82
N LEU A 193 -3.93 0.80 -26.84
CA LEU A 193 -4.28 0.97 -25.43
C LEU A 193 -3.91 2.41 -24.99
N PRO A 194 -4.87 3.26 -24.60
CA PRO A 194 -4.55 4.65 -24.29
C PRO A 194 -3.71 4.78 -23.02
N ALA A 195 -2.92 5.85 -22.92
CA ALA A 195 -2.00 6.09 -21.80
C ALA A 195 -2.71 6.14 -20.43
N ASP A 196 -3.96 6.61 -20.38
CA ASP A 196 -4.84 6.63 -19.20
C ASP A 196 -5.36 5.23 -18.78
N ARG A 197 -4.87 4.18 -19.44
CA ARG A 197 -5.08 2.77 -19.08
C ARG A 197 -3.79 2.06 -18.71
N ILE A 198 -2.65 2.75 -18.65
CA ILE A 198 -1.34 2.15 -18.39
C ILE A 198 -0.82 2.59 -17.03
N ILE A 199 -0.46 1.61 -16.20
CA ILE A 199 0.29 1.78 -14.95
C ILE A 199 1.65 1.11 -15.14
N VAL A 200 2.71 1.70 -14.63
CA VAL A 200 4.06 1.12 -14.75
C VAL A 200 4.60 0.65 -13.41
N SER A 201 5.53 -0.29 -13.42
CA SER A 201 6.36 -0.59 -12.26
C SER A 201 7.68 -1.21 -12.67
N ALA A 202 8.75 -0.84 -11.99
CA ALA A 202 10.02 -1.53 -12.06
C ALA A 202 10.50 -1.85 -10.65
N LYS A 203 10.64 -3.14 -10.34
CA LYS A 203 10.95 -3.61 -8.98
C LYS A 203 12.29 -4.33 -8.92
N THR A 204 13.10 -3.89 -7.98
CA THR A 204 14.38 -4.48 -7.58
C THR A 204 14.29 -4.92 -6.12
N SER A 205 15.26 -5.72 -5.67
CA SER A 205 15.44 -6.10 -4.25
C SER A 205 16.46 -5.22 -3.53
N ALA A 206 17.25 -4.43 -4.27
CA ALA A 206 18.18 -3.44 -3.74
C ALA A 206 17.56 -2.03 -3.74
N ILE A 207 17.74 -1.32 -2.62
CA ILE A 207 17.10 -0.01 -2.37
C ILE A 207 17.59 1.05 -3.35
N ASP A 208 18.91 1.20 -3.52
CA ASP A 208 19.50 2.21 -4.40
C ASP A 208 19.01 2.06 -5.85
N ASP A 209 18.89 0.82 -6.30
CA ASP A 209 18.47 0.46 -7.65
C ASP A 209 16.99 0.78 -7.84
N LEU A 210 16.17 0.51 -6.82
CA LEU A 210 14.75 0.86 -6.84
C LEU A 210 14.59 2.38 -6.97
N ILE A 211 15.37 3.14 -6.20
CA ILE A 211 15.34 4.60 -6.21
C ILE A 211 15.76 5.12 -7.58
N PHE A 212 16.90 4.67 -8.10
CA PHE A 212 17.41 5.08 -9.40
C PHE A 212 16.38 4.82 -10.50
N VAL A 213 15.91 3.57 -10.62
CA VAL A 213 15.01 3.17 -11.71
C VAL A 213 13.68 3.92 -11.65
N ASN A 214 13.08 4.11 -10.46
CA ASN A 214 11.79 4.79 -10.36
C ASN A 214 11.91 6.31 -10.53
N ARG A 215 13.05 6.92 -10.16
CA ARG A 215 13.34 8.33 -10.52
C ARG A 215 13.45 8.51 -12.03
N GLU A 216 14.15 7.62 -12.72
CA GLU A 216 14.28 7.70 -14.18
C GLU A 216 12.94 7.46 -14.89
N ILE A 217 12.11 6.51 -14.43
CA ILE A 217 10.76 6.32 -14.97
C ILE A 217 9.89 7.57 -14.77
N ALA A 218 9.92 8.18 -13.58
CA ALA A 218 9.18 9.41 -13.30
C ALA A 218 9.70 10.60 -14.12
N ARG A 219 11.00 10.66 -14.43
CA ARG A 219 11.58 11.70 -15.28
C ARG A 219 11.16 11.55 -16.74
N CYS A 220 11.01 10.31 -17.21
CA CYS A 220 10.81 10.00 -18.63
C CYS A 220 9.35 9.72 -19.03
N SER A 221 8.41 9.70 -18.10
CA SER A 221 7.01 9.36 -18.39
C SER A 221 6.04 10.06 -17.45
N THR A 222 4.75 9.98 -17.78
CA THR A 222 3.64 10.47 -16.95
C THR A 222 2.70 9.33 -16.54
N TYR A 223 3.10 8.06 -16.70
CA TYR A 223 2.26 6.95 -16.23
C TYR A 223 2.28 6.87 -14.70
N PRO A 224 1.17 6.48 -14.05
CA PRO A 224 1.19 6.19 -12.63
C PRO A 224 2.15 5.05 -12.29
N ILE A 225 2.90 5.23 -11.21
CA ILE A 225 3.92 4.28 -10.77
C ILE A 225 3.37 3.42 -9.64
N HIS A 226 3.31 2.10 -9.86
CA HIS A 226 3.09 1.11 -8.82
C HIS A 226 4.42 0.76 -8.14
N LEU A 227 4.66 1.39 -6.99
CA LEU A 227 5.90 1.31 -6.26
C LEU A 227 5.94 0.12 -5.29
N GLY A 228 7.12 -0.46 -5.10
CA GLY A 228 7.37 -1.41 -4.03
C GLY A 228 8.67 -2.18 -4.25
N LEU A 229 9.39 -2.42 -3.15
CA LEU A 229 10.52 -3.32 -3.14
C LEU A 229 10.02 -4.77 -3.33
N THR A 230 10.67 -5.54 -4.21
CA THR A 230 10.37 -6.98 -4.34
C THR A 230 11.21 -7.75 -3.32
N GLU A 231 10.69 -8.89 -2.85
CA GLU A 231 11.44 -9.83 -2.01
C GLU A 231 12.06 -9.18 -0.75
N ALA A 232 11.28 -8.34 -0.06
CA ALA A 232 11.75 -7.61 1.12
C ALA A 232 12.21 -8.54 2.27
N GLY A 233 11.68 -9.76 2.30
CA GLY A 233 12.04 -10.79 3.26
C GLY A 233 11.07 -10.89 4.45
N LEU A 234 11.51 -11.57 5.49
CA LEU A 234 10.74 -11.92 6.68
C LEU A 234 10.84 -10.84 7.78
N GLY A 235 9.78 -10.73 8.58
CA GLY A 235 9.79 -10.01 9.86
C GLY A 235 10.28 -8.56 9.79
N ILE A 236 11.01 -8.14 10.84
CA ILE A 236 11.51 -6.77 11.00
C ILE A 236 12.36 -6.33 9.80
N LYS A 237 13.22 -7.21 9.28
CA LYS A 237 14.04 -6.90 8.11
C LYS A 237 13.17 -6.46 6.93
N GLY A 238 12.14 -7.25 6.61
CA GLY A 238 11.22 -6.95 5.51
C GLY A 238 10.46 -5.65 5.68
N VAL A 239 10.03 -5.35 6.92
CA VAL A 239 9.39 -4.07 7.27
C VAL A 239 10.36 -2.91 7.05
N VAL A 240 11.56 -2.96 7.65
CA VAL A 240 12.54 -1.87 7.59
C VAL A 240 12.96 -1.55 6.16
N VAL A 241 13.36 -2.57 5.37
CA VAL A 241 13.83 -2.32 4.00
C VAL A 241 12.71 -1.78 3.09
N SER A 242 11.47 -2.25 3.30
CA SER A 242 10.32 -1.75 2.54
C SER A 242 10.01 -0.31 2.91
N THR A 243 10.02 0.02 4.20
CA THR A 243 9.81 1.39 4.69
C THR A 243 10.84 2.34 4.09
N VAL A 244 12.14 2.04 4.23
CA VAL A 244 13.22 2.89 3.69
C VAL A 244 13.07 3.11 2.18
N ALA A 245 12.84 2.03 1.42
CA ALA A 245 12.71 2.09 -0.03
C ALA A 245 11.49 2.92 -0.48
N LEU A 246 10.36 2.79 0.21
CA LEU A 246 9.13 3.51 -0.12
C LEU A 246 9.23 4.99 0.29
N THR A 247 9.71 5.29 1.50
CA THR A 247 9.68 6.66 2.03
C THR A 247 10.52 7.63 1.23
N LEU A 248 11.68 7.19 0.72
CA LEU A 248 12.58 8.03 -0.08
C LEU A 248 11.91 8.52 -1.37
N LEU A 249 11.19 7.64 -2.07
CA LEU A 249 10.49 7.99 -3.31
C LEU A 249 9.16 8.73 -3.05
N LEU A 250 8.41 8.32 -2.03
CA LEU A 250 7.13 8.95 -1.68
C LEU A 250 7.31 10.40 -1.21
N GLN A 251 8.37 10.72 -0.46
CA GLN A 251 8.69 12.11 -0.07
C GLN A 251 9.06 13.00 -1.27
N GLU A 252 9.52 12.39 -2.36
CA GLU A 252 9.79 13.04 -3.63
C GLU A 252 8.53 13.17 -4.51
N GLY A 253 7.39 12.66 -4.05
CA GLY A 253 6.15 12.66 -4.83
C GLY A 253 6.07 11.55 -5.87
N ILE A 254 6.94 10.53 -5.80
CA ILE A 254 7.01 9.41 -6.76
C ILE A 254 6.31 8.18 -6.16
N GLY A 255 5.27 7.71 -6.84
CA GLY A 255 4.51 6.51 -6.50
C GLY A 255 3.03 6.81 -6.23
N ASN A 256 2.15 6.26 -7.07
CA ASN A 256 0.70 6.52 -7.01
C ASN A 256 -0.07 5.34 -6.40
N THR A 257 0.58 4.18 -6.33
CA THR A 257 0.09 3.03 -5.57
C THR A 257 1.26 2.22 -5.05
N ILE A 258 1.13 1.65 -3.86
CA ILE A 258 2.18 0.88 -3.21
C ILE A 258 1.76 -0.56 -2.93
N ARG A 259 2.74 -1.46 -2.92
CA ARG A 259 2.64 -2.79 -2.30
C ARG A 259 3.93 -3.12 -1.60
N VAL A 260 3.85 -3.51 -0.34
CA VAL A 260 4.95 -4.13 0.41
C VAL A 260 4.96 -5.63 0.09
N SER A 261 6.15 -6.19 -0.16
CA SER A 261 6.31 -7.61 -0.53
C SER A 261 6.91 -8.41 0.63
N LEU A 262 6.19 -8.49 1.76
CA LEU A 262 6.64 -9.30 2.90
C LEU A 262 6.46 -10.79 2.63
N THR A 263 7.45 -11.56 3.07
CA THR A 263 7.27 -13.00 3.27
C THR A 263 6.61 -13.18 4.65
N PRO A 264 5.40 -13.76 4.74
CA PRO A 264 4.82 -14.08 6.04
C PRO A 264 5.66 -15.18 6.71
N GLY A 265 5.97 -15.01 8.00
CA GLY A 265 6.53 -16.09 8.81
C GLY A 265 5.49 -17.20 9.06
N PRO A 266 5.87 -18.33 9.70
CA PRO A 266 4.91 -19.33 10.15
C PRO A 266 3.81 -18.68 11.02
N GLY A 267 2.54 -18.86 10.66
CA GLY A 267 1.40 -18.22 11.33
C GLY A 267 1.25 -16.72 11.07
N GLY A 268 2.14 -16.11 10.27
CA GLY A 268 2.07 -14.70 9.89
C GLY A 268 0.86 -14.40 9.02
N LEU A 269 0.26 -13.23 9.21
CA LEU A 269 -0.95 -12.87 8.49
C LEU A 269 -0.60 -12.24 7.15
N ARG A 270 -1.27 -12.67 6.08
CA ARG A 270 -1.13 -12.02 4.76
C ARG A 270 -1.50 -10.53 4.79
N THR A 271 -2.33 -10.12 5.75
CA THR A 271 -2.73 -8.73 5.98
C THR A 271 -1.62 -7.84 6.52
N ASP A 272 -0.51 -8.39 7.01
CA ASP A 272 0.59 -7.58 7.56
C ASP A 272 1.25 -6.69 6.50
N GLU A 273 1.28 -7.11 5.23
CA GLU A 273 1.79 -6.24 4.16
C GLU A 273 0.92 -4.99 3.93
N VAL A 274 -0.41 -5.12 4.14
CA VAL A 274 -1.35 -4.00 4.06
C VAL A 274 -1.12 -3.04 5.23
N ARG A 275 -0.92 -3.58 6.44
CA ARG A 275 -0.64 -2.80 7.65
C ARG A 275 0.64 -1.99 7.47
N VAL A 276 1.72 -2.59 6.98
CA VAL A 276 2.96 -1.84 6.72
C VAL A 276 2.74 -0.73 5.69
N CYS A 277 1.97 -0.96 4.62
CA CYS A 277 1.61 0.11 3.68
C CYS A 277 0.87 1.27 4.37
N GLN A 278 -0.08 0.96 5.27
CA GLN A 278 -0.83 1.96 6.02
C GLN A 278 0.08 2.77 6.92
N GLU A 279 0.93 2.11 7.71
CA GLU A 279 1.86 2.76 8.63
C GLU A 279 2.87 3.65 7.88
N VAL A 280 3.40 3.20 6.73
CA VAL A 280 4.31 4.01 5.90
C VAL A 280 3.62 5.29 5.41
N LEU A 281 2.42 5.18 4.84
CA LEU A 281 1.71 6.35 4.32
C LEU A 281 1.22 7.27 5.45
N GLN A 282 0.86 6.71 6.61
CA GLN A 282 0.44 7.47 7.78
C GLN A 282 1.61 8.20 8.46
N ALA A 283 2.76 7.55 8.60
CA ALA A 283 3.97 8.17 9.14
C ALA A 283 4.48 9.33 8.26
N LEU A 284 4.31 9.23 6.94
CA LEU A 284 4.61 10.33 6.01
C LEU A 284 3.52 11.42 5.99
N GLY A 285 2.38 11.22 6.63
CA GLY A 285 1.25 12.15 6.58
C GLY A 285 0.54 12.20 5.22
N LEU A 286 0.76 11.21 4.34
CA LEU A 286 0.14 11.14 3.00
C LEU A 286 -1.29 10.61 3.05
N ARG A 287 -1.60 9.79 4.05
CA ARG A 287 -2.93 9.21 4.29
C ARG A 287 -3.11 9.06 5.80
N LYS A 288 -4.36 8.92 6.24
CA LYS A 288 -4.70 8.51 7.60
C LYS A 288 -5.66 7.34 7.54
N PHE A 289 -5.41 6.32 8.36
CA PHE A 289 -6.19 5.07 8.34
C PHE A 289 -6.80 4.74 9.69
N ALA A 290 -6.12 5.11 10.78
CA ALA A 290 -6.56 4.90 12.15
C ALA A 290 -5.97 6.00 13.05
N PRO A 291 -6.57 6.27 14.22
CA PRO A 291 -5.98 7.13 15.23
C PRO A 291 -4.50 6.79 15.47
N ALA A 292 -3.66 7.82 15.53
CA ALA A 292 -2.26 7.65 15.85
C ALA A 292 -2.10 7.42 17.35
N ILE A 293 -1.40 6.35 17.74
CA ILE A 293 -1.14 6.04 19.14
C ILE A 293 0.31 6.42 19.45
N SER A 294 0.49 7.38 20.35
CA SER A 294 1.80 7.73 20.91
C SER A 294 1.98 6.99 22.22
N ALA A 295 2.99 6.11 22.28
CA ALA A 295 3.34 5.37 23.47
C ALA A 295 4.83 5.55 23.79
N CYS A 296 5.15 5.69 25.07
CA CYS A 296 6.56 5.71 25.50
C CYS A 296 7.19 4.32 25.35
N PRO A 297 8.51 4.18 25.22
CA PRO A 297 9.16 2.87 25.13
C PRO A 297 9.02 2.02 26.42
N GLY A 298 8.62 2.64 27.53
CA GLY A 298 8.76 2.07 28.86
C GLY A 298 10.20 2.18 29.38
N CYS A 299 10.37 2.23 30.70
CA CYS A 299 11.67 2.23 31.36
C CYS A 299 11.51 1.69 32.80
N GLY A 300 12.59 1.66 33.60
CA GLY A 300 12.55 1.20 35.00
C GLY A 300 11.64 2.02 35.94
N ARG A 301 11.00 3.07 35.43
CA ARG A 301 10.00 3.88 36.14
C ARG A 301 8.58 3.40 35.95
N THR A 302 8.31 2.35 35.17
CA THR A 302 6.98 1.75 35.02
C THR A 302 7.06 0.24 35.20
N THR A 303 5.97 -0.38 35.63
CA THR A 303 5.81 -1.83 35.49
C THR A 303 5.75 -2.15 33.99
N SER A 304 6.80 -2.78 33.47
CA SER A 304 6.96 -3.01 32.04
C SER A 304 5.82 -3.84 31.45
N THR A 305 5.36 -4.86 32.17
CA THR A 305 4.31 -5.78 31.68
C THR A 305 2.95 -5.09 31.56
N PHE A 306 2.47 -4.43 32.62
CA PHE A 306 1.14 -3.80 32.61
C PHE A 306 1.03 -2.65 31.60
N PHE A 307 2.07 -1.81 31.49
CA PHE A 307 2.12 -0.74 30.49
C PHE A 307 2.03 -1.29 29.06
N VAL A 308 2.83 -2.31 28.74
CA VAL A 308 2.85 -2.94 27.41
C VAL A 308 1.50 -3.59 27.10
N GLU A 309 0.91 -4.29 28.06
CA GLU A 309 -0.42 -4.90 27.91
C GLU A 309 -1.52 -3.86 27.66
N LEU A 310 -1.50 -2.73 28.39
CA LEU A 310 -2.44 -1.63 28.17
C LEU A 310 -2.28 -1.05 26.76
N ALA A 311 -1.06 -0.70 26.35
CA ALA A 311 -0.79 -0.13 25.04
C ALA A 311 -1.23 -1.08 23.92
N ALA A 312 -0.93 -2.37 24.03
CA ALA A 312 -1.35 -3.40 23.09
C ALA A 312 -2.88 -3.56 23.04
N LYS A 313 -3.55 -3.48 24.19
CA LYS A 313 -5.01 -3.59 24.29
C LYS A 313 -5.72 -2.39 23.66
N VAL A 314 -5.20 -1.18 23.89
CA VAL A 314 -5.72 0.06 23.26
C VAL A 314 -5.54 0.00 21.74
N ASP A 315 -4.35 -0.35 21.25
CA ASP A 315 -4.09 -0.53 19.80
C ASP A 315 -5.01 -1.59 19.19
N GLY A 316 -5.13 -2.75 19.83
CA GLY A 316 -6.02 -3.83 19.38
C GLY A 316 -7.49 -3.41 19.35
N HIS A 317 -7.95 -2.65 20.36
CA HIS A 317 -9.32 -2.14 20.42
C HIS A 317 -9.60 -1.17 19.27
N ILE A 318 -8.73 -0.17 19.06
CA ILE A 318 -8.85 0.79 17.96
C ILE A 318 -8.92 0.05 16.62
N ARG A 319 -7.97 -0.84 16.35
CA ARG A 319 -7.95 -1.63 15.10
C ARG A 319 -9.23 -2.43 14.88
N LYS A 320 -9.78 -3.04 15.92
CA LYS A 320 -11.03 -3.82 15.86
C LYS A 320 -12.23 -2.93 15.54
N ARG A 321 -12.24 -1.69 16.04
CA ARG A 321 -13.38 -0.77 15.91
C ARG A 321 -13.32 0.10 14.66
N MET A 322 -12.12 0.37 14.13
CA MET A 322 -11.91 1.22 12.95
C MET A 322 -12.84 0.93 11.76
N PRO A 323 -13.12 -0.33 11.36
CA PRO A 323 -14.06 -0.61 10.27
C PRO A 323 -15.46 -0.05 10.50
N THR A 324 -15.90 -0.01 11.77
CA THR A 324 -17.19 0.57 12.18
C THR A 324 -17.07 2.07 12.40
N TRP A 325 -16.01 2.54 13.07
CA TRP A 325 -15.85 3.96 13.35
C TRP A 325 -15.66 4.79 12.09
N LYS A 326 -14.96 4.29 11.08
CA LYS A 326 -14.73 5.04 9.84
C LYS A 326 -16.03 5.39 9.10
N THR A 327 -17.07 4.57 9.24
CA THR A 327 -18.37 4.84 8.61
C THR A 327 -19.29 5.67 9.51
N GLN A 328 -19.23 5.47 10.84
CA GLN A 328 -20.08 6.19 11.79
C GLN A 328 -19.55 7.58 12.16
N TYR A 329 -18.24 7.74 12.21
CA TYR A 329 -17.54 8.93 12.69
C TYR A 329 -16.49 9.35 11.66
N PRO A 330 -16.90 10.04 10.58
CA PRO A 330 -15.96 10.56 9.58
C PRO A 330 -14.84 11.35 10.24
N GLY A 331 -13.60 11.11 9.86
CA GLY A 331 -12.43 11.81 10.39
C GLY A 331 -11.89 11.29 11.72
N VAL A 332 -12.45 10.20 12.27
CA VAL A 332 -11.91 9.51 13.46
C VAL A 332 -10.44 9.10 13.30
N GLU A 333 -9.98 8.82 12.08
CA GLU A 333 -8.58 8.54 11.77
C GLU A 333 -7.62 9.71 12.03
N ASN A 334 -8.14 10.92 12.26
CA ASN A 334 -7.34 12.09 12.60
C ASN A 334 -6.95 12.14 14.08
N LEU A 335 -7.60 11.35 14.93
CA LEU A 335 -7.38 11.39 16.37
C LEU A 335 -5.97 10.95 16.76
N ARG A 336 -5.49 11.51 17.85
CA ARG A 336 -4.24 11.21 18.52
C ARG A 336 -4.55 10.70 19.91
N ILE A 337 -4.01 9.54 20.22
CA ILE A 337 -4.23 8.85 21.48
C ILE A 337 -2.87 8.65 22.16
N ALA A 338 -2.73 9.05 23.42
CA ALA A 338 -1.49 8.84 24.17
C ALA A 338 -1.64 7.73 25.23
N VAL A 339 -0.67 6.83 25.30
CA VAL A 339 -0.57 5.81 26.36
C VAL A 339 0.82 5.88 26.96
N MET A 340 0.94 6.44 28.17
CA MET A 340 2.22 6.78 28.76
C MET A 340 2.46 6.00 30.05
N GLY A 341 3.69 5.52 30.25
CA GLY A 341 4.03 4.61 31.35
C GLY A 341 4.32 5.27 32.70
N CYS A 342 4.60 6.57 32.77
CA CYS A 342 4.88 7.25 34.03
C CYS A 342 4.60 8.76 33.94
N VAL A 343 4.62 9.45 35.08
CA VAL A 343 4.31 10.88 35.19
C VAL A 343 5.35 11.83 34.60
N VAL A 344 6.56 11.37 34.26
CA VAL A 344 7.64 12.24 33.78
C VAL A 344 7.24 12.93 32.48
N ASN A 345 6.87 12.15 31.46
CA ASN A 345 6.39 12.66 30.19
C ASN A 345 4.87 12.44 30.01
N GLY A 346 4.24 11.64 30.88
CA GLY A 346 2.89 11.17 30.67
C GLY A 346 1.83 12.27 30.59
N PRO A 347 1.73 13.19 31.57
CA PRO A 347 0.79 14.30 31.54
C PRO A 347 1.04 15.25 30.37
N GLY A 348 2.31 15.51 30.03
CA GLY A 348 2.68 16.37 28.91
C GLY A 348 2.16 15.80 27.60
N GLU A 349 2.58 14.59 27.24
CA GLU A 349 2.17 13.93 25.99
C GLU A 349 0.64 13.69 25.93
N SER A 350 0.03 13.33 27.07
CA SER A 350 -1.43 13.11 27.13
C SER A 350 -2.24 14.37 26.88
N LYS A 351 -1.74 15.55 27.26
CA LYS A 351 -2.39 16.84 26.97
C LYS A 351 -2.19 17.32 25.53
N HIS A 352 -1.17 16.82 24.83
CA HIS A 352 -0.95 17.12 23.40
C HIS A 352 -1.72 16.17 22.47
N ALA A 353 -2.24 15.07 23.01
CA ALA A 353 -3.17 14.17 22.34
C ALA A 353 -4.63 14.63 22.54
N ASP A 354 -5.53 14.15 21.69
CA ASP A 354 -6.97 14.38 21.85
C ASP A 354 -7.49 13.66 23.10
N ILE A 355 -6.96 12.45 23.34
CA ILE A 355 -7.19 11.68 24.56
C ILE A 355 -5.91 10.97 24.98
N GLY A 356 -5.59 10.98 26.28
CA GLY A 356 -4.37 10.34 26.77
C GLY A 356 -4.48 9.82 28.19
N ILE A 357 -3.76 8.73 28.49
CA ILE A 357 -3.62 8.17 29.83
C ILE A 357 -2.15 8.19 30.26
N SER A 358 -1.90 8.65 31.48
CA SER A 358 -0.60 8.56 32.13
C SER A 358 -0.68 7.55 33.27
N LEU A 359 0.00 6.41 33.11
CA LEU A 359 0.10 5.40 34.15
C LEU A 359 0.97 5.87 35.33
N PRO A 360 0.75 5.31 36.52
CA PRO A 360 1.60 5.56 37.67
C PRO A 360 2.95 4.87 37.49
N GLY A 361 4.01 5.58 37.84
CA GLY A 361 5.35 5.03 37.88
C GLY A 361 5.64 4.15 39.10
N THR A 362 6.85 3.62 39.17
CA THR A 362 7.36 2.88 40.33
C THR A 362 7.33 3.77 41.57
N ASN A 363 6.75 3.28 42.68
CA ASN A 363 6.55 4.01 43.94
C ASN A 363 5.54 5.17 43.88
N GLU A 364 4.69 5.21 42.85
CA GLU A 364 3.59 6.17 42.78
C GLU A 364 2.26 5.53 43.20
N ALA A 365 1.30 6.35 43.60
CA ALA A 365 -0.03 5.88 43.92
C ALA A 365 -0.66 5.20 42.68
N PRO A 366 -1.40 4.08 42.81
CA PRO A 366 -1.94 3.31 41.69
C PRO A 366 -3.14 4.02 41.03
N ARG A 367 -2.87 5.19 40.45
CA ARG A 367 -3.83 6.11 39.86
C ARG A 367 -3.30 6.58 38.52
N ALA A 368 -4.10 6.43 37.48
CA ALA A 368 -3.76 6.81 36.13
C ALA A 368 -4.63 8.00 35.68
N PRO A 369 -4.13 9.25 35.76
CA PRO A 369 -4.86 10.39 35.22
C PRO A 369 -5.06 10.24 33.71
N VAL A 370 -6.29 10.54 33.30
CA VAL A 370 -6.73 10.61 31.90
C VAL A 370 -6.95 12.07 31.56
N TYR A 371 -6.46 12.46 30.39
CA TYR A 371 -6.58 13.79 29.83
C TYR A 371 -7.40 13.73 28.54
N VAL A 372 -8.24 14.72 28.32
CA VAL A 372 -9.07 14.89 27.13
C VAL A 372 -8.99 16.36 26.72
N ASP A 373 -8.72 16.62 25.43
CA ASP A 373 -8.59 17.97 24.86
C ASP A 373 -7.66 18.89 25.69
N GLY A 374 -6.54 18.35 26.18
CA GLY A 374 -5.55 19.09 26.98
C GLY A 374 -5.90 19.30 28.46
N ALA A 375 -7.10 18.93 28.91
CA ALA A 375 -7.56 19.07 30.28
C ALA A 375 -7.55 17.73 31.04
N HIS A 376 -7.40 17.77 32.37
CA HIS A 376 -7.63 16.58 33.20
C HIS A 376 -9.12 16.23 33.15
N PHE A 377 -9.42 14.96 32.87
CA PHE A 377 -10.79 14.48 32.69
C PHE A 377 -11.21 13.54 33.81
N ALA A 378 -10.39 12.53 34.11
CA ALA A 378 -10.67 11.52 35.12
C ALA A 378 -9.37 10.95 35.68
N THR A 379 -9.48 10.20 36.78
CA THR A 379 -8.37 9.42 37.32
C THR A 379 -8.82 7.99 37.50
N LEU A 380 -8.25 7.09 36.70
CA LEU A 380 -8.58 5.66 36.74
C LEU A 380 -7.75 4.94 37.79
N SER A 381 -8.28 3.87 38.37
CA SER A 381 -7.58 3.02 39.34
C SER A 381 -8.18 1.61 39.36
N GLY A 382 -7.45 0.63 39.86
CA GLY A 382 -7.92 -0.76 39.95
C GLY A 382 -7.60 -1.62 38.72
N PRO A 383 -8.14 -2.85 38.65
CA PRO A 383 -7.76 -3.82 37.64
C PRO A 383 -8.37 -3.55 36.25
N THR A 384 -9.38 -2.68 36.14
CA THR A 384 -10.15 -2.41 34.91
C THR A 384 -9.67 -1.19 34.13
N ILE A 385 -8.54 -0.58 34.49
CA ILE A 385 -8.03 0.67 33.87
C ILE A 385 -8.03 0.59 32.33
N ALA A 386 -7.68 -0.57 31.76
CA ALA A 386 -7.64 -0.71 30.30
C ALA A 386 -9.03 -0.70 29.67
N GLU A 387 -9.99 -1.43 30.24
CA GLU A 387 -11.40 -1.42 29.84
C GLU A 387 -12.00 -0.04 30.00
N ASP A 388 -11.76 0.60 31.14
CA ASP A 388 -12.30 1.92 31.47
C ASP A 388 -11.75 2.97 30.49
N PHE A 389 -10.46 2.92 30.18
CA PHE A 389 -9.85 3.83 29.21
C PHE A 389 -10.38 3.60 27.79
N CYS A 390 -10.55 2.35 27.35
CA CYS A 390 -11.20 2.05 26.07
C CYS A 390 -12.64 2.59 26.03
N ALA A 391 -13.40 2.46 27.12
CA ALA A 391 -14.74 3.01 27.21
C ALA A 391 -14.76 4.55 27.15
N ILE A 392 -13.76 5.23 27.71
CA ILE A 392 -13.60 6.69 27.55
C ILE A 392 -13.30 7.03 26.09
N ILE A 393 -12.41 6.29 25.41
CA ILE A 393 -12.14 6.48 23.98
C ILE A 393 -13.43 6.33 23.16
N GLU A 394 -14.22 5.28 23.40
CA GLU A 394 -15.50 5.09 22.70
C GLU A 394 -16.46 6.25 22.92
N LYS A 395 -16.60 6.71 24.16
CA LYS A 395 -17.46 7.86 24.51
C LYS A 395 -16.96 9.15 23.86
N TYR A 396 -15.65 9.39 23.86
CA TYR A 396 -15.04 10.56 23.25
C TYR A 396 -15.32 10.59 21.74
N ILE A 397 -15.10 9.48 21.04
CA ILE A 397 -15.37 9.36 19.60
C ILE A 397 -16.86 9.57 19.30
N ALA A 398 -17.75 9.01 20.12
CA ALA A 398 -19.19 9.16 19.94
C ALA A 398 -19.69 10.59 20.21
N ALA A 399 -19.08 11.29 21.16
CA ALA A 399 -19.43 12.67 21.53
C ALA A 399 -18.81 13.72 20.61
N ASN A 400 -17.65 13.41 20.01
CA ASN A 400 -16.91 14.27 19.09
C ASN A 400 -16.75 13.58 17.73
N PRO A 401 -17.85 13.36 16.97
CA PRO A 401 -17.71 13.00 15.58
C PRO A 401 -16.90 14.12 14.92
N ALA A 402 -15.75 13.80 14.32
CA ALA A 402 -14.92 14.84 13.74
C ALA A 402 -15.78 15.62 12.73
N PRO A 403 -15.67 16.96 12.70
CA PRO A 403 -16.47 17.74 11.77
C PRO A 403 -16.24 17.18 10.37
N LEU A 404 -17.33 16.91 9.64
CA LEU A 404 -17.26 16.66 8.20
C LEU A 404 -16.33 17.73 7.63
N MET A 405 -15.27 17.31 6.94
CA MET A 405 -14.37 18.21 6.23
C MET A 405 -15.21 18.95 5.18
N THR A 406 -15.86 20.04 5.57
CA THR A 406 -16.27 21.11 4.67
C THR A 406 -15.01 21.88 4.32
N ASP A 407 -14.90 22.29 3.06
CA ASP A 407 -13.74 22.88 2.34
C ASP A 407 -12.97 24.06 2.99
N ASP A 408 -13.18 24.35 4.27
CA ASP A 408 -12.72 25.54 4.98
C ASP A 408 -11.20 25.52 5.31
N LEU A 409 -10.59 24.33 5.41
CA LEU A 409 -9.13 24.20 5.58
C LEU A 409 -8.36 24.53 4.29
N ASN A 410 -8.94 24.28 3.11
CA ASN A 410 -8.32 24.67 1.84
C ASN A 410 -8.40 26.18 1.58
N GLN A 411 -9.43 26.87 2.09
CA GLN A 411 -9.49 28.34 2.03
C GLN A 411 -8.49 29.01 2.96
N ARG A 412 -8.30 28.50 4.19
CA ARG A 412 -7.30 29.05 5.12
C ARG A 412 -5.86 28.89 4.61
N MET A 413 -5.56 27.82 3.88
CA MET A 413 -4.23 27.64 3.26
C MET A 413 -4.02 28.46 1.97
N ARG A 414 -5.09 28.86 1.27
CA ARG A 414 -5.00 29.77 0.10
C ARG A 414 -4.87 31.24 0.51
N GLY A 415 -5.48 31.65 1.62
CA GLY A 415 -5.39 33.02 2.14
C GLY A 415 -3.99 33.42 2.63
N MET A 416 -3.15 32.47 3.05
CA MET A 416 -1.79 32.75 3.53
C MET A 416 -0.73 32.86 2.42
N LYS A 417 -1.07 32.58 1.15
CA LYS A 417 -0.16 32.74 0.00
C LYS A 417 -0.32 34.07 -0.74
N GLY A 418 -1.16 34.99 -0.23
CA GLY A 418 -1.45 36.29 -0.85
C GLY A 418 -1.01 37.51 -0.04
N ALA A 419 -0.31 37.34 1.08
CA ALA A 419 0.24 38.43 1.87
C ALA A 419 1.69 38.11 2.23
N GLY A 420 2.62 38.63 1.43
CA GLY A 420 4.06 38.43 1.54
C GLY A 420 4.76 38.83 0.27
#